data_AF-A0A1H2IZ56-F1
#
_entry.id   AF-A0A1H2IZ56-F1
#
_cell.length_a   1.000
_cell.length_b   1.000
_cell.length_c   1.000
_cell.angle_alpha   90.00
_cell.angle_beta   90.00
_cell.angle_gamma   90.00
#
_symmetry.space_group_name_H-M   'P 1'
#
loop_
_entity.id
_entity.type
_entity.pdbx_description
1 polymer ?
#
loop_
_entity_poly.entity_id
_entity_poly.type
_entity_poly.pdbx_seq_one_letter_code
_entity_poly.pdbx_strand_id
1 'polypeptide(L)'
;MTHTVDEAAEPVHAEVASLRDTGDVAADLRDLARRQLTMVMRPRLRRLVIGEAGRFPELGRLFAERGPARTMADLSAAFRGLTERGLLAADDPDLAAAHFNWLVMSIPLNRAMLTGDDAPPPAAELRRYADEGVRVFLAAYGPR
;
A
#
# COMPACT_ATOMS: atom_id res chain seq x y z
N MET A 1 15.00 -16.22 8.34
CA MET A 1 14.10 -15.93 7.20
C MET A 1 12.79 -15.28 7.65
N THR A 2 12.27 -15.61 8.84
CA THR A 2 11.08 -14.98 9.45
C THR A 2 11.28 -13.49 9.81
N HIS A 3 12.48 -13.12 10.26
CA HIS A 3 12.82 -11.75 10.70
C HIS A 3 12.74 -10.70 9.56
N THR A 4 13.05 -11.10 8.33
CA THR A 4 13.13 -10.19 7.17
C THR A 4 11.76 -9.81 6.62
N VAL A 5 10.71 -10.59 6.93
CA VAL A 5 9.33 -10.29 6.51
C VAL A 5 8.71 -9.26 7.46
N ASP A 6 8.98 -9.35 8.76
CA ASP A 6 8.50 -8.38 9.76
C ASP A 6 9.13 -6.99 9.56
N GLU A 7 10.43 -6.92 9.29
CA GLU A 7 11.15 -5.64 9.08
C GLU A 7 10.63 -4.83 7.88
N ALA A 8 10.06 -5.48 6.87
CA ALA A 8 9.51 -4.79 5.70
C ALA A 8 8.09 -4.24 5.93
N ALA A 9 7.38 -4.74 6.95
CA ALA A 9 5.98 -4.39 7.22
C ALA A 9 5.83 -3.29 8.29
N GLU A 10 6.73 -3.26 9.29
CA GLU A 10 6.67 -2.30 10.42
C GLU A 10 6.50 -0.82 10.05
N PRO A 11 7.22 -0.25 9.07
CA PRO A 11 7.15 1.19 8.85
C PRO A 11 5.83 1.65 8.21
N VAL A 12 5.09 0.78 7.53
CA VAL A 12 3.76 1.14 6.96
C VAL A 12 2.71 1.30 8.06
N HIS A 13 2.79 0.51 9.14
CA HIS A 13 1.78 0.50 10.22
C HIS A 13 1.73 1.81 11.00
N ALA A 14 2.90 2.35 11.38
CA ALA A 14 2.98 3.60 12.13
C ALA A 14 2.42 4.80 11.35
N GLU A 15 2.57 4.78 10.02
CA GLU A 15 2.13 5.86 9.13
C GLU A 15 0.63 5.80 8.85
N VAL A 16 0.06 4.60 8.71
CA VAL A 16 -1.39 4.47 8.61
C VAL A 16 -2.07 4.89 9.93
N ALA A 17 -1.44 4.61 11.07
CA ALA A 17 -1.93 5.07 12.37
C ALA A 17 -1.99 6.59 12.48
N SER A 18 -1.08 7.33 11.83
CA SER A 18 -1.08 8.81 11.89
C SER A 18 -2.25 9.44 11.12
N LEU A 19 -2.89 8.71 10.20
CA LEU A 19 -4.09 9.21 9.51
C LEU A 19 -5.26 9.45 10.47
N ARG A 20 -5.28 8.80 11.63
CA ARG A 20 -6.40 8.87 12.59
C ARG A 20 -6.65 10.29 13.09
N ASP A 21 -5.60 11.10 13.22
CA ASP A 21 -5.64 12.46 13.76
C ASP A 21 -5.41 13.53 12.67
N THR A 22 -5.51 13.16 11.39
CA THR A 22 -5.22 14.07 10.27
C THR A 22 -6.09 15.33 10.28
N GLY A 23 -5.48 16.49 10.01
CA GLY A 23 -6.16 17.75 9.68
C GLY A 23 -6.18 18.06 8.17
N ASP A 24 -5.40 17.34 7.38
CA ASP A 24 -5.32 17.45 5.92
C ASP A 24 -5.17 16.05 5.30
N VAL A 25 -6.32 15.42 5.02
CA VAL A 25 -6.39 14.07 4.46
C VAL A 25 -5.62 13.98 3.14
N ALA A 26 -5.66 15.03 2.32
CA ALA A 26 -5.05 14.99 1.00
C ALA A 26 -3.53 15.06 1.07
N ALA A 27 -2.96 15.85 1.99
CA ALA A 27 -1.53 15.87 2.23
C ALA A 27 -1.06 14.53 2.81
N ASP A 28 -1.73 14.04 3.84
CA ASP A 28 -1.28 12.85 4.57
C ASP A 28 -1.40 11.56 3.72
N LEU A 29 -2.45 11.44 2.90
CA LEU A 29 -2.57 10.31 1.96
C LEU A 29 -1.47 10.33 0.89
N ARG A 30 -1.06 11.51 0.41
CA ARG A 30 0.06 11.60 -0.56
C ARG A 30 1.36 11.17 0.08
N ASP A 31 1.63 11.62 1.31
CA ASP A 31 2.84 11.25 2.01
C ASP A 31 2.88 9.75 2.32
N LEU A 32 1.76 9.18 2.79
CA LEU A 32 1.62 7.73 2.94
C LEU A 32 1.86 6.99 1.63
N ALA A 33 1.23 7.41 0.53
CA ALA A 33 1.38 6.76 -0.77
C ALA A 33 2.83 6.77 -1.27
N ARG A 34 3.52 7.91 -1.15
CA ARG A 34 4.93 8.05 -1.56
C ARG A 34 5.86 7.15 -0.76
N ARG A 35 5.63 7.05 0.56
CA ARG A 35 6.42 6.23 1.48
C ARG A 35 6.15 4.74 1.25
N GLN A 36 4.88 4.35 1.15
CA GLN A 36 4.46 2.99 0.79
C GLN A 36 5.13 2.52 -0.50
N LEU A 37 5.11 3.34 -1.54
CA LEU A 37 5.74 3.00 -2.82
C LEU A 37 7.26 2.79 -2.66
N THR A 38 7.94 3.67 -1.92
CA THR A 38 9.38 3.56 -1.67
C THR A 38 9.74 2.28 -0.91
N MET A 39 8.95 1.89 0.08
CA MET A 39 9.17 0.67 0.87
C MET A 39 8.96 -0.61 0.05
N VAL A 40 7.89 -0.64 -0.76
CA VAL A 40 7.51 -1.83 -1.54
C VAL A 40 8.45 -2.08 -2.72
N MET A 41 9.24 -1.10 -3.15
CA MET A 41 10.22 -1.25 -4.24
C MET A 41 11.48 -2.06 -3.86
N ARG A 42 11.34 -3.07 -2.99
CA ARG A 42 12.32 -4.16 -2.79
C ARG A 42 11.75 -5.49 -3.33
N PRO A 43 11.57 -5.63 -4.66
CA PRO A 43 10.75 -6.67 -5.27
C PRO A 43 11.29 -8.10 -5.14
N ARG A 44 12.59 -8.27 -4.87
CA ARG A 44 13.28 -9.58 -4.93
C ARG A 44 12.64 -10.65 -4.07
N LEU A 45 12.35 -10.34 -2.80
CA LEU A 45 11.72 -11.30 -1.88
C LEU A 45 10.33 -11.71 -2.36
N ARG A 46 9.52 -10.73 -2.79
CA ARG A 46 8.17 -10.97 -3.32
C ARG A 46 8.22 -11.86 -4.57
N ARG A 47 9.15 -11.60 -5.49
CA ARG A 47 9.32 -12.39 -6.72
C ARG A 47 9.73 -13.83 -6.42
N LEU A 48 10.67 -14.02 -5.50
CA LEU A 48 11.08 -15.36 -5.03
C LEU A 48 9.90 -16.11 -4.43
N VAL A 49 9.14 -15.50 -3.52
CA VAL A 49 7.97 -16.13 -2.91
C VAL A 49 6.92 -16.50 -3.96
N ILE A 50 6.63 -15.60 -4.91
CA ILE A 50 5.68 -15.87 -6.00
C ILE A 50 6.13 -17.03 -6.88
N GLY A 51 7.43 -17.08 -7.23
CA GLY A 51 7.99 -18.18 -8.04
C GLY A 51 7.95 -19.53 -7.34
N GLU A 52 8.14 -19.55 -6.02
CA GLU A 52 8.15 -20.76 -5.20
C GLU A 52 6.76 -21.18 -4.70
N ALA A 53 5.73 -20.33 -4.78
CA ALA A 53 4.41 -20.59 -4.21
C ALA A 53 3.71 -21.83 -4.78
N GLY A 54 3.99 -22.21 -6.03
CA GLY A 54 3.47 -23.45 -6.61
C GLY A 54 4.07 -24.72 -5.99
N ARG A 55 5.31 -24.64 -5.50
CA ARG A 55 6.04 -25.74 -4.86
C ARG A 55 5.88 -25.74 -3.34
N PHE A 56 5.77 -24.56 -2.73
CA PHE A 56 5.66 -24.34 -1.30
C PHE A 56 4.50 -23.38 -0.99
N PRO A 57 3.24 -23.85 -1.03
CA PRO A 57 2.05 -23.01 -0.85
C PRO A 57 2.02 -22.25 0.48
N GLU A 58 2.61 -22.82 1.53
CA GLU A 58 2.70 -22.22 2.86
C GLU A 58 3.53 -20.93 2.84
N LEU A 59 4.56 -20.84 1.99
CA LEU A 59 5.36 -19.62 1.85
C LEU A 59 4.54 -18.46 1.27
N GLY A 60 3.72 -18.75 0.26
CA GLY A 60 2.84 -17.76 -0.35
C GLY A 60 1.79 -17.24 0.65
N ARG A 61 1.17 -18.16 1.41
CA ARG A 61 0.19 -17.80 2.45
C ARG A 61 0.82 -16.94 3.54
N LEU A 62 1.96 -17.37 4.09
CA LEU A 62 2.63 -16.65 5.16
C LEU A 62 3.05 -15.24 4.72
N PHE A 63 3.54 -15.10 3.48
CA PHE A 63 3.88 -13.79 2.92
C PHE A 63 2.64 -12.90 2.75
N ALA A 64 1.53 -13.45 2.26
CA ALA A 64 0.28 -12.71 2.08
C ALA A 64 -0.30 -12.23 3.43
N GLU A 65 -0.31 -13.11 4.43
CA GLU A 65 -0.84 -12.84 5.77
C GLU A 65 -0.01 -11.81 6.54
N ARG A 66 1.33 -11.91 6.45
CA ARG A 66 2.23 -11.05 7.24
C ARG A 66 2.57 -9.72 6.60
N GLY A 67 2.51 -9.63 5.26
CA GLY A 67 2.78 -8.39 4.55
C GLY A 67 1.48 -7.69 4.11
N PRO A 68 0.98 -7.97 2.88
CA PRO A 68 -0.13 -7.23 2.29
C PRO A 68 -1.41 -7.20 3.14
N ALA A 69 -1.79 -8.32 3.78
CA ALA A 69 -3.04 -8.38 4.54
C ALA A 69 -3.03 -7.41 5.74
N ARG A 70 -1.88 -7.27 6.41
CA ARG A 70 -1.74 -6.36 7.56
C ARG A 70 -1.83 -4.89 7.12
N THR A 71 -1.18 -4.53 6.01
CA THR A 71 -1.33 -3.18 5.43
C THR A 71 -2.78 -2.88 5.05
N MET A 72 -3.52 -3.86 4.50
CA MET A 72 -4.92 -3.65 4.13
C MET A 72 -5.81 -3.46 5.35
N ALA A 73 -5.60 -4.25 6.41
CA ALA A 73 -6.35 -4.13 7.65
C ALA A 73 -6.18 -2.73 8.28
N ASP A 74 -4.95 -2.21 8.28
CA ASP A 74 -4.66 -0.88 8.81
C ASP A 74 -5.30 0.23 7.97
N LEU A 75 -5.18 0.16 6.65
CA LEU A 75 -5.81 1.13 5.74
C LEU A 75 -7.32 1.15 5.91
N SER A 76 -7.95 -0.03 6.02
CA SER A 76 -9.38 -0.16 6.26
C SER A 76 -9.78 0.49 7.59
N ALA A 77 -9.03 0.23 8.67
CA ALA A 77 -9.28 0.84 9.97
C ALA A 77 -9.15 2.37 9.93
N ALA A 78 -8.13 2.90 9.24
CA ALA A 78 -7.95 4.33 9.07
C ALA A 78 -9.10 4.95 8.25
N PHE A 79 -9.48 4.33 7.13
CA PHE A 79 -10.54 4.85 6.25
C PHE A 79 -11.92 4.80 6.91
N ARG A 80 -12.17 3.79 7.76
CA ARG A 80 -13.35 3.77 8.62
C ARG A 80 -13.39 5.00 9.54
N GLY A 81 -12.29 5.27 10.26
CA GLY A 81 -12.20 6.44 11.14
C GLY A 81 -12.34 7.78 10.40
N LEU A 82 -11.76 7.90 9.20
CA LEU A 82 -11.94 9.09 8.37
C LEU A 82 -13.38 9.25 7.88
N THR A 83 -14.06 8.16 7.56
CA THR A 83 -15.47 8.17 7.16
C THR A 83 -16.40 8.56 8.32
N GLU A 84 -16.15 8.02 9.52
CA GLU A 84 -16.87 8.41 10.75
C GLU A 84 -16.71 9.90 11.06
N ARG A 85 -15.58 10.49 10.69
CA ARG A 85 -15.29 11.93 10.82
C ARG A 85 -15.85 12.78 9.67
N GLY A 86 -16.50 12.18 8.67
CA GLY A 86 -17.01 12.86 7.47
C GLY A 86 -15.92 13.37 6.52
N LEU A 87 -14.69 12.87 6.66
CA LEU A 87 -13.53 13.28 5.88
C LEU A 87 -13.32 12.41 4.62
N LEU A 88 -13.95 11.25 4.58
CA LEU A 88 -14.09 10.41 3.39
C LEU A 88 -15.55 9.93 3.28
N ALA A 89 -15.96 9.58 2.06
CA ALA A 89 -17.24 8.95 1.76
C ALA A 89 -17.04 7.49 1.32
N ALA A 90 -16.49 6.66 2.21
CA ALA A 90 -16.21 5.25 1.94
C ALA A 90 -17.21 4.33 2.67
N ASP A 91 -18.32 4.00 2.00
CA ASP A 91 -19.36 3.10 2.54
C ASP A 91 -18.83 1.68 2.80
N ASP A 92 -17.81 1.27 2.02
CA ASP A 92 -17.03 0.04 2.23
C ASP A 92 -15.54 0.40 2.41
N PRO A 93 -15.06 0.52 3.66
CA PRO A 93 -13.66 0.86 3.96
C PRO A 93 -12.66 -0.21 3.49
N ASP A 94 -13.04 -1.49 3.47
CA ASP A 94 -12.16 -2.57 3.03
C ASP A 94 -11.90 -2.47 1.52
N LEU A 95 -12.97 -2.23 0.75
CA LEU A 95 -12.86 -1.99 -0.69
C LEU A 95 -12.11 -0.69 -1.01
N ALA A 96 -12.38 0.39 -0.25
CA ALA A 96 -11.66 1.65 -0.41
C ALA A 96 -10.14 1.48 -0.15
N ALA A 97 -9.76 0.71 0.88
CA ALA A 97 -8.37 0.37 1.17
C ALA A 97 -7.71 -0.37 0.00
N ALA A 98 -8.40 -1.37 -0.56
CA ALA A 98 -7.92 -2.09 -1.74
C ALA A 98 -7.75 -1.17 -2.96
N HIS A 99 -8.71 -0.29 -3.23
CA HIS A 99 -8.62 0.69 -4.32
C HIS A 99 -7.43 1.64 -4.14
N PHE A 100 -7.29 2.27 -2.96
CA PHE A 100 -6.15 3.14 -2.66
C PHE A 100 -4.83 2.43 -2.92
N ASN A 101 -4.67 1.23 -2.33
CA ASN A 101 -3.46 0.44 -2.44
C ASN A 101 -3.10 0.12 -3.90
N TRP A 102 -4.07 -0.29 -4.72
CA TRP A 102 -3.79 -0.68 -6.10
C TRP A 102 -3.69 0.51 -7.06
N LEU A 103 -4.36 1.63 -6.79
CA LEU A 103 -4.13 2.89 -7.50
C LEU A 103 -2.69 3.37 -7.31
N VAL A 104 -2.13 3.22 -6.11
CA VAL A 104 -0.76 3.63 -5.77
C VAL A 104 0.28 2.64 -6.31
N MET A 105 0.11 1.34 -6.04
CA MET A 105 1.19 0.36 -6.26
C MET A 105 1.24 -0.29 -7.64
N SER A 106 0.13 -0.34 -8.37
CA SER A 106 -0.02 -1.24 -9.52
C SER A 106 1.06 -1.09 -10.58
N ILE A 107 1.33 0.12 -11.06
CA ILE A 107 2.27 0.38 -12.17
C ILE A 107 3.70 -0.07 -11.83
N PRO A 108 4.36 0.50 -10.79
CA PRO A 108 5.76 0.16 -10.51
C PRO A 108 5.94 -1.28 -10.01
N LEU A 109 4.96 -1.81 -9.25
CA LEU A 109 5.03 -3.18 -8.76
C LEU A 109 4.93 -4.20 -9.91
N ASN A 110 3.97 -4.03 -10.84
CA ASN A 110 3.84 -4.93 -11.98
C ASN A 110 5.08 -4.88 -12.87
N ARG A 111 5.62 -3.69 -13.16
CA ARG A 111 6.87 -3.55 -13.92
C ARG A 111 8.02 -4.34 -13.26
N ALA A 112 8.20 -4.17 -11.95
CA ALA A 112 9.24 -4.87 -11.22
C ALA A 112 9.04 -6.41 -11.23
N MET A 113 7.80 -6.88 -11.08
CA MET A 113 7.51 -8.32 -11.12
C MET A 113 7.74 -8.95 -12.50
N LEU A 114 7.35 -8.26 -13.57
CA LEU A 114 7.35 -8.79 -14.94
C LEU A 114 8.72 -8.70 -15.63
N THR A 115 9.50 -7.64 -15.36
CA THR A 115 10.76 -7.41 -16.07
C THR A 115 11.99 -7.99 -15.38
N GLY A 116 11.86 -8.33 -14.09
CA GLY A 116 13.02 -8.74 -13.29
C GLY A 116 13.98 -7.59 -12.94
N ASP A 117 13.70 -6.37 -13.38
CA ASP A 117 14.52 -5.19 -13.06
C ASP A 117 14.38 -4.88 -11.56
N ASP A 118 15.53 -4.85 -10.88
CA ASP A 118 15.61 -4.54 -9.46
C ASP A 118 15.99 -3.08 -9.21
N ALA A 119 16.28 -2.31 -10.27
CA ALA A 119 16.42 -0.88 -10.16
C ALA A 119 15.02 -0.26 -9.98
N PRO A 120 14.77 0.46 -8.87
CA PRO A 120 13.51 1.17 -8.72
C PRO A 120 13.38 2.26 -9.80
N PRO A 121 12.16 2.57 -10.28
CA PRO A 121 11.94 3.74 -11.11
C PRO A 121 12.48 5.02 -10.45
N PRO A 122 12.81 6.06 -11.23
CA PRO A 122 13.24 7.34 -10.69
C PRO A 122 12.29 7.86 -9.61
N ALA A 123 12.83 8.43 -8.52
CA ALA A 123 12.01 8.90 -7.40
C ALA A 123 10.92 9.91 -7.82
N ALA A 124 11.17 10.73 -8.85
CA ALA A 124 10.18 11.64 -9.41
C ALA A 124 8.99 10.91 -10.05
N GLU A 125 9.24 9.77 -10.69
CA GLU A 125 8.21 8.95 -11.31
C GLU A 125 7.37 8.24 -10.24
N LEU A 126 8.03 7.70 -9.21
CA LEU A 126 7.36 7.12 -8.04
C LEU A 126 6.45 8.13 -7.34
N ARG A 127 6.93 9.36 -7.10
CA ARG A 127 6.10 10.43 -6.53
C ARG A 127 4.89 10.76 -7.42
N ARG A 128 5.08 10.83 -8.73
CA ARG A 128 3.99 11.08 -9.68
C ARG A 128 2.92 9.98 -9.59
N TYR A 129 3.30 8.71 -9.56
CA TYR A 129 2.34 7.60 -9.44
C TYR A 129 1.57 7.65 -8.11
N ALA A 130 2.26 7.90 -7.00
CA ALA A 130 1.62 8.06 -5.71
C ALA A 130 0.61 9.22 -5.71
N ASP A 131 1.02 10.41 -6.19
CA ASP A 131 0.18 11.61 -6.19
C ASP A 131 -1.05 11.47 -7.08
N GLU A 132 -0.91 10.86 -8.26
CA GLU A 132 -2.04 10.59 -9.15
C GLU A 132 -2.99 9.52 -8.59
N GLY A 133 -2.46 8.48 -7.96
CA GLY A 133 -3.27 7.48 -7.27
C GLY A 133 -4.14 8.11 -6.18
N VAL A 134 -3.56 9.00 -5.37
CA VAL A 134 -4.30 9.75 -4.34
C VAL A 134 -5.32 10.70 -4.95
N ARG A 135 -4.98 11.42 -6.03
CA ARG A 135 -5.92 12.32 -6.72
C ARG A 135 -7.16 11.56 -7.21
N VAL A 136 -6.97 10.39 -7.83
CA VAL A 136 -8.08 9.55 -8.31
C VAL A 136 -8.88 8.98 -7.13
N PHE A 137 -8.21 8.51 -6.08
CA PHE A 137 -8.86 8.02 -4.88
C PHE A 137 -9.78 9.08 -4.26
N LEU A 138 -9.26 10.30 -4.05
CA LEU A 138 -10.03 11.39 -3.45
C LEU A 138 -11.15 11.91 -4.36
N ALA A 139 -11.02 11.78 -5.69
CA ALA A 139 -12.12 12.09 -6.60
C ALA A 139 -13.30 11.12 -6.44
N ALA A 140 -13.04 9.87 -6.01
CA ALA A 140 -14.07 8.86 -5.78
C ALA A 140 -14.58 8.82 -4.34
N TYR A 141 -13.69 9.03 -3.36
CA TYR A 141 -13.94 8.81 -1.92
C TYR A 141 -13.82 10.08 -1.07
N GLY A 142 -13.55 11.24 -1.66
CA GLY A 142 -13.51 12.50 -0.93
C GLY A 142 -14.84 12.83 -0.25
N PRO A 143 -14.84 13.80 0.69
CA PRO A 143 -16.07 14.25 1.33
C PRO A 143 -17.05 14.78 0.28
N ARG A 144 -18.34 14.51 0.48
CA ARG A 144 -19.42 14.97 -0.42
C ARG A 144 -19.74 16.45 -0.23
#